data_AF-A0A521JYT9-F1
#
_entry.id   AF-A0A521JYT9-F1
#
_cell.length_a   1.000
_cell.length_b   1.000
_cell.length_c   1.000
_cell.angle_alpha   90.00
_cell.angle_beta   90.00
_cell.angle_gamma   90.00
#
_symmetry.space_group_name_H-M   'P 1'
#
loop_
_entity.id
_entity.type
_entity.pdbx_description
1 polymer ?
#
loop_
_entity_poly.entity_id
_entity_poly.type
_entity_poly.pdbx_seq_one_letter_code
_entity_poly.pdbx_strand_id
1 'polypeptide(L)'
;MLPDPDRARALLEDAFASIVARLEEHEALRQEFEHSRLEFFGTPSAVAPAVASADETAPEYARRRQLEWFLLERPAETLGAVPIEAWAGALAAEHDGVEALLQSTPAVFEVLSAGPDRALMVRDLLARADHVLDEPEVALELQTGDLIVGRIFPFEGGVTHLSPAAIWMRDARLREALKHDLDALRAARRGTLRISQAELERMFFASASAAPARDPIVSSATRRAAWAQLASLLARAGLGAEAVDEWCAEFESTPFNDGVILPGADDPLGALMDELAIRSDVDLEEARAIALNAWHVLSAPAPDASADELEAEPEAGAGDALEPELDADAEGKPWRTADALAAFDRERAAGADLEASFRLLEERLGIASDDEDEDGADEPTGPAVLEVLVEEYAWEREAAGRALGTEERAWLRALADANPALPGLEDLDARLLVGFAAGHALRRGLLTNRAQAAALCRALAEFAQWCEEAQDHALRADAQRALEALRPDLERIAELDARLGAASAEEPAVSGTVAALEPPDALALGAGGAQRTLRLERGLPAELRVGDWIQCAAVGADEWRLLRAFPAQAAATWTSEAAS
;
A
#
# COMPACT_ATOMS: atom_id res chain seq x y z
N MET A 1 -27.99 -8.68 -10.23
CA MET A 1 -27.81 -9.95 -9.51
C MET A 1 -26.37 -9.95 -9.06
N LEU A 2 -26.12 -9.88 -7.77
CA LEU A 2 -24.77 -10.12 -7.27
C LEU A 2 -24.38 -11.56 -7.68
N PRO A 3 -23.13 -11.80 -8.09
CA PRO A 3 -22.64 -13.16 -8.26
C PRO A 3 -22.87 -13.94 -6.96
N ASP A 4 -23.11 -15.24 -7.10
CA ASP A 4 -23.20 -16.14 -5.95
C ASP A 4 -21.89 -16.01 -5.12
N PRO A 5 -21.92 -15.62 -3.83
CA PRO A 5 -20.72 -15.45 -2.99
C PRO A 5 -19.75 -16.62 -3.10
N ASP A 6 -20.32 -17.84 -3.10
CA ASP A 6 -19.57 -19.08 -3.19
C ASP A 6 -18.83 -19.21 -4.53
N ARG A 7 -19.40 -18.64 -5.60
CA ARG A 7 -18.79 -18.64 -6.93
C ARG A 7 -17.61 -17.68 -7.01
N ALA A 8 -17.73 -16.45 -6.51
CA ALA A 8 -16.64 -15.47 -6.56
C ALA A 8 -15.42 -15.96 -5.77
N ARG A 9 -15.66 -16.47 -4.56
CA ARG A 9 -14.63 -17.12 -3.75
C ARG A 9 -14.01 -18.34 -4.43
N ALA A 10 -14.82 -19.19 -5.08
CA ALA A 10 -14.30 -20.34 -5.82
C ALA A 10 -13.41 -19.93 -7.00
N LEU A 11 -13.76 -18.85 -7.73
CA LEU A 11 -12.94 -18.32 -8.82
C LEU A 11 -11.61 -17.74 -8.32
N LEU A 12 -11.63 -17.06 -7.17
CA LEU A 12 -10.41 -16.57 -6.51
C LEU A 12 -9.48 -17.71 -6.10
N GLU A 13 -10.02 -18.74 -5.44
CA GLU A 13 -9.21 -19.89 -5.00
C GLU A 13 -8.72 -20.73 -6.18
N ASP A 14 -9.49 -20.86 -7.26
CA ASP A 14 -9.06 -21.53 -8.48
C ASP A 14 -7.89 -20.80 -9.15
N ALA A 15 -7.98 -19.47 -9.27
CA ALA A 15 -6.89 -18.64 -9.79
C ALA A 15 -5.64 -18.73 -8.90
N PHE A 16 -5.81 -18.66 -7.57
CA PHE A 16 -4.69 -18.77 -6.62
C PHE A 16 -4.04 -20.15 -6.68
N ALA A 17 -4.83 -21.23 -6.73
CA ALA A 17 -4.33 -22.59 -6.86
C ALA A 17 -3.55 -22.80 -8.16
N SER A 18 -3.96 -22.15 -9.26
CA SER A 18 -3.24 -22.19 -10.54
C SER A 18 -1.85 -21.56 -10.44
N ILE A 19 -1.72 -20.42 -9.74
CA ILE A 19 -0.42 -19.78 -9.47
C ILE A 19 0.46 -20.69 -8.60
N VAL A 20 -0.10 -21.30 -7.56
CA VAL A 20 0.63 -22.25 -6.70
C VAL A 20 1.08 -23.48 -7.51
N ALA A 21 0.25 -24.01 -8.41
CA ALA A 21 0.65 -25.12 -9.27
C ALA A 21 1.86 -24.75 -10.15
N ARG A 22 1.87 -23.54 -10.72
CA ARG A 22 3.02 -23.04 -11.49
C ARG A 22 4.28 -22.88 -10.62
N LEU A 23 4.15 -22.42 -9.39
CA LEU A 23 5.26 -22.39 -8.42
C LEU A 23 5.88 -23.79 -8.24
N GLU A 24 5.05 -24.82 -8.06
CA GLU A 24 5.50 -26.20 -7.85
C GLU A 24 6.13 -26.82 -9.12
N GLU A 25 5.76 -26.36 -10.31
CA GLU A 25 6.37 -26.79 -11.59
C GLU A 25 7.77 -26.16 -11.82
N HIS A 26 8.08 -25.04 -11.15
CA HIS A 26 9.33 -24.31 -11.30
C HIS A 26 10.29 -24.55 -10.13
N GLU A 27 11.20 -25.52 -10.29
CA GLU A 27 12.16 -25.93 -9.25
C GLU A 27 12.93 -24.78 -8.60
N ALA A 28 13.47 -23.86 -9.41
CA ALA A 28 14.22 -22.70 -8.91
C ALA A 28 13.34 -21.77 -8.07
N LEU A 29 12.12 -21.51 -8.52
CA LEU A 29 11.17 -20.64 -7.83
C LEU A 29 10.68 -21.28 -6.51
N ARG A 30 10.53 -22.61 -6.49
CA ARG A 30 10.21 -23.37 -5.28
C ARG A 30 11.32 -23.26 -4.23
N GLN A 31 12.59 -23.34 -4.66
CA GLN A 31 13.74 -23.13 -3.76
C GLN A 31 13.78 -21.69 -3.23
N GLU A 32 13.48 -20.72 -4.09
CA GLU A 32 13.38 -19.31 -3.71
C GLU A 32 12.26 -19.08 -2.67
N PHE A 33 11.08 -19.68 -2.86
CA PHE A 33 9.99 -19.66 -1.89
C PHE A 33 10.40 -20.25 -0.54
N GLU A 34 11.07 -21.41 -0.51
CA GLU A 34 11.56 -22.00 0.74
C GLU A 34 12.61 -21.11 1.43
N HIS A 35 13.48 -20.45 0.66
CA HIS A 35 14.47 -19.51 1.20
C HIS A 35 13.81 -18.24 1.76
N SER A 36 12.71 -17.79 1.14
CA SER A 36 11.95 -16.60 1.56
C SER A 36 11.31 -16.74 2.95
N ARG A 37 11.30 -17.93 3.56
CA ARG A 37 10.78 -18.14 4.92
C ARG A 37 11.45 -17.24 5.96
N LEU A 38 12.77 -17.09 5.90
CA LEU A 38 13.50 -16.24 6.85
C LEU A 38 13.20 -14.77 6.61
N GLU A 39 13.04 -14.36 5.36
CA GLU A 39 12.66 -13.00 5.00
C GLU A 39 11.24 -12.67 5.51
N PHE A 40 10.28 -13.59 5.30
CA PHE A 40 8.88 -13.39 5.67
C PHE A 40 8.63 -13.44 7.18
N PHE A 41 9.15 -14.48 7.86
CA PHE A 41 8.92 -14.67 9.30
C PHE A 41 9.97 -13.95 10.17
N GLY A 42 11.04 -13.43 9.56
CA GLY A 42 12.16 -12.81 10.28
C GLY A 42 13.07 -13.85 10.94
N THR A 43 13.23 -13.74 12.26
CA THR A 43 14.25 -14.52 12.98
C THR A 43 13.96 -16.03 12.96
N PRO A 44 15.00 -16.90 12.97
CA PRO A 44 14.83 -18.35 12.95
C PRO A 44 13.94 -18.91 14.08
N SER A 45 13.82 -18.19 15.20
CA SER A 45 12.95 -18.57 16.31
C SER A 45 11.46 -18.38 16.01
N ALA A 46 11.10 -17.52 15.06
CA ALA A 46 9.73 -17.32 14.57
C ALA A 46 9.36 -18.26 13.42
N VAL A 47 10.36 -18.85 12.72
CA VAL A 47 10.19 -19.72 11.54
C VAL A 47 9.51 -21.06 11.87
N ALA A 48 9.48 -21.44 13.16
CA ALA A 48 8.67 -22.54 13.65
C ALA A 48 7.50 -21.97 14.47
N PRO A 49 6.25 -21.97 13.96
CA PRO A 49 5.12 -22.01 14.86
C PRO A 49 5.27 -23.33 15.62
N ALA A 50 5.92 -23.27 16.79
CA ALA A 50 6.04 -24.40 17.67
C ALA A 50 4.61 -24.84 17.98
N VAL A 51 4.21 -25.96 17.37
CA VAL A 51 3.40 -27.14 17.78
C VAL A 51 2.70 -27.10 19.16
N ALA A 52 2.42 -25.92 19.70
CA ALA A 52 1.91 -25.61 21.03
C ALA A 52 0.77 -24.57 20.98
N SER A 53 0.38 -24.15 19.77
CA SER A 53 -0.96 -23.65 19.50
C SER A 53 -1.95 -24.79 19.74
N ALA A 54 -3.03 -24.55 20.49
CA ALA A 54 -4.13 -25.51 20.66
C ALA A 54 -4.89 -25.77 19.34
N ASP A 55 -4.62 -24.96 18.31
CA ASP A 55 -5.18 -25.04 16.98
C ASP A 55 -4.15 -25.64 16.00
N GLU A 56 -4.47 -26.83 15.47
CA GLU A 56 -3.65 -27.58 14.52
C GLU A 56 -3.53 -26.87 13.16
N THR A 57 -4.40 -25.90 12.86
CA THR A 57 -4.45 -25.18 11.57
C THR A 57 -3.52 -23.96 11.49
N ALA A 58 -3.00 -23.48 12.61
CA ALA A 58 -2.15 -22.29 12.66
C ALA A 58 -0.92 -22.34 11.71
N PRO A 59 -0.20 -23.47 11.56
CA PRO A 59 0.90 -23.57 10.60
C PRO A 59 0.44 -23.48 9.14
N GLU A 60 -0.77 -23.93 8.82
CA GLU A 60 -1.32 -23.88 7.46
C GLU A 60 -1.66 -22.44 7.06
N TYR A 61 -2.27 -21.66 7.96
CA TYR A 61 -2.54 -20.24 7.72
C TYR A 61 -1.26 -19.41 7.61
N ALA A 62 -0.24 -19.69 8.43
CA ALA A 62 1.06 -19.05 8.29
C ALA A 62 1.71 -19.34 6.92
N ARG A 63 1.66 -20.60 6.47
CA ARG A 63 2.12 -20.97 5.13
C ARG A 63 1.31 -20.27 4.03
N ARG A 64 -0.01 -20.14 4.21
CA ARG A 64 -0.88 -19.43 3.24
C ARG A 64 -0.52 -17.94 3.15
N ARG A 65 -0.27 -17.25 4.27
CA ARG A 65 0.17 -15.83 4.23
C ARG A 65 1.54 -15.66 3.60
N GLN A 66 2.47 -16.58 3.84
CA GLN A 66 3.77 -16.59 3.16
C GLN A 66 3.59 -16.76 1.64
N LEU A 67 2.74 -17.69 1.20
CA LEU A 67 2.42 -17.89 -0.21
C LEU A 67 1.79 -16.63 -0.83
N GLU A 68 0.83 -16.00 -0.16
CA GLU A 68 0.20 -14.76 -0.63
C GLU A 68 1.23 -13.64 -0.80
N TRP A 69 2.11 -13.44 0.17
CA TRP A 69 3.19 -12.46 0.05
C TRP A 69 4.16 -12.78 -1.10
N PHE A 70 4.65 -14.02 -1.16
CA PHE A 70 5.64 -14.43 -2.15
C PHE A 70 5.08 -14.33 -3.58
N LEU A 71 3.82 -14.72 -3.78
CA LEU A 71 3.20 -14.76 -5.10
C LEU A 71 2.62 -13.42 -5.56
N LEU A 72 2.22 -12.54 -4.62
CA LEU A 72 1.45 -11.32 -4.91
C LEU A 72 2.20 -10.01 -4.60
N GLU A 73 3.34 -10.05 -3.92
CA GLU A 73 4.10 -8.82 -3.55
C GLU A 73 5.59 -8.92 -3.85
N ARG A 74 6.21 -10.07 -3.57
CA ARG A 74 7.67 -10.20 -3.63
C ARG A 74 8.14 -10.43 -5.07
N PRO A 75 9.01 -9.59 -5.64
CA PRO A 75 9.67 -9.89 -6.89
C PRO A 75 10.49 -11.18 -6.77
N ALA A 76 10.28 -12.11 -7.71
CA ALA A 76 11.07 -13.33 -7.77
C ALA A 76 12.30 -13.11 -8.65
N GLU A 77 13.50 -13.41 -8.14
CA GLU A 77 14.75 -13.30 -8.89
C GLU A 77 14.71 -14.17 -10.15
N THR A 78 14.12 -15.36 -10.03
CA THR A 78 13.98 -16.32 -11.13
C THR A 78 13.13 -15.76 -12.29
N LEU A 79 12.16 -14.90 -12.00
CA LEU A 79 11.22 -14.35 -12.98
C LEU A 79 11.54 -12.90 -13.37
N GLY A 80 12.30 -12.18 -12.55
CA GLY A 80 12.56 -10.74 -12.69
C GLY A 80 11.34 -9.85 -12.44
N ALA A 81 10.27 -10.40 -11.84
CA ALA A 81 9.02 -9.72 -11.54
C ALA A 81 8.26 -10.46 -10.42
N VAL A 82 7.17 -9.87 -9.92
CA VAL A 82 6.27 -10.57 -8.98
C VAL A 82 5.59 -11.73 -9.71
N PRO A 83 5.50 -12.95 -9.12
CA PRO A 83 4.98 -14.12 -9.82
C PRO A 83 3.61 -13.94 -10.49
N ILE A 84 2.65 -13.30 -9.81
CA ILE A 84 1.32 -13.02 -10.40
C ILE A 84 1.41 -12.10 -11.62
N GLU A 85 2.29 -11.10 -11.61
CA GLU A 85 2.48 -10.17 -12.73
C GLU A 85 3.13 -10.87 -13.92
N ALA A 86 4.18 -11.68 -13.66
CA ALA A 86 4.89 -12.45 -14.67
C ALA A 86 3.96 -13.43 -15.43
N TRP A 87 2.90 -13.90 -14.76
CA TRP A 87 1.98 -14.90 -15.29
C TRP A 87 0.60 -14.35 -15.65
N ALA A 88 0.33 -13.06 -15.39
CA ALA A 88 -0.99 -12.44 -15.50
C ALA A 88 -1.66 -12.71 -16.86
N GLY A 89 -0.95 -12.50 -17.97
CA GLY A 89 -1.52 -12.67 -19.31
C GLY A 89 -1.96 -14.11 -19.62
N ALA A 90 -1.20 -15.11 -19.15
CA ALA A 90 -1.55 -16.52 -19.34
C ALA A 90 -2.65 -16.96 -18.37
N LEU A 91 -2.61 -16.49 -17.12
CA LEU A 91 -3.62 -16.83 -16.11
C LEU A 91 -4.96 -16.20 -16.44
N ALA A 92 -5.00 -14.93 -16.86
CA ALA A 92 -6.24 -14.23 -17.17
C ALA A 92 -6.99 -14.83 -18.39
N ALA A 93 -6.31 -15.63 -19.22
CA ALA A 93 -6.95 -16.39 -20.30
C ALA A 93 -7.63 -17.68 -19.80
N GLU A 94 -7.26 -18.16 -18.61
CA GLU A 94 -7.66 -19.45 -18.05
C GLU A 94 -8.60 -19.29 -16.84
N HIS A 95 -8.47 -18.20 -16.07
CA HIS A 95 -9.11 -18.01 -14.78
C HIS A 95 -9.65 -16.58 -14.61
N ASP A 96 -10.93 -16.46 -14.26
CA ASP A 96 -11.61 -15.16 -14.10
C ASP A 96 -11.19 -14.39 -12.83
N GLY A 97 -10.53 -15.04 -11.86
CA GLY A 97 -10.15 -14.44 -10.57
C GLY A 97 -8.83 -13.66 -10.55
N VAL A 98 -8.10 -13.62 -11.66
CA VAL A 98 -6.72 -13.11 -11.72
C VAL A 98 -6.64 -11.61 -11.47
N GLU A 99 -7.59 -10.84 -12.00
CA GLU A 99 -7.63 -9.39 -11.79
C GLU A 99 -7.77 -9.05 -10.30
N ALA A 100 -8.59 -9.80 -9.58
CA ALA A 100 -8.78 -9.62 -8.14
C ALA A 100 -7.53 -9.96 -7.33
N LEU A 101 -6.71 -10.92 -7.78
CA LEU A 101 -5.40 -11.22 -7.19
C LEU A 101 -4.40 -10.08 -7.46
N LEU A 102 -4.37 -9.53 -8.67
CA LEU A 102 -3.51 -8.38 -9.02
C LEU A 102 -3.86 -7.11 -8.24
N GLN A 103 -5.15 -6.89 -7.97
CA GLN A 103 -5.64 -5.73 -7.21
C GLN A 103 -5.68 -5.96 -5.69
N SER A 104 -5.25 -7.13 -5.22
CA SER A 104 -5.37 -7.48 -3.81
C SER A 104 -4.44 -6.64 -2.94
N THR A 105 -4.90 -6.30 -1.74
CA THR A 105 -4.19 -5.38 -0.84
C THR A 105 -4.12 -5.96 0.57
N PRO A 106 -2.93 -6.06 1.19
CA PRO A 106 -2.79 -6.40 2.60
C PRO A 106 -2.97 -5.13 3.46
N ALA A 107 -3.76 -5.22 4.52
CA ALA A 107 -3.94 -4.11 5.46
C ALA A 107 -4.46 -4.57 6.83
N VAL A 108 -4.70 -3.59 7.69
CA VAL A 108 -5.44 -3.75 8.94
C VAL A 108 -6.78 -3.06 8.78
N PHE A 109 -7.87 -3.79 9.01
CA PHE A 109 -9.22 -3.29 8.82
C PHE A 109 -9.97 -3.18 10.15
N GLU A 110 -10.69 -2.08 10.36
CA GLU A 110 -11.62 -1.92 11.46
C GLU A 110 -13.03 -2.28 10.99
N VAL A 111 -13.71 -3.19 11.71
CA VAL A 111 -15.11 -3.51 11.43
C VAL A 111 -16.00 -2.33 11.78
N LEU A 112 -16.67 -1.75 10.79
CA LEU A 112 -17.62 -0.65 10.99
C LEU A 112 -19.01 -1.19 11.32
N SER A 113 -19.44 -2.23 10.62
CA SER A 113 -20.72 -2.90 10.88
C SER A 113 -20.68 -4.36 10.44
N ALA A 114 -21.25 -5.24 11.26
CA ALA A 114 -21.52 -6.62 10.91
C ALA A 114 -23.04 -6.82 10.96
N GLY A 115 -23.68 -6.86 9.78
CA GLY A 115 -25.13 -6.94 9.64
C GLY A 115 -25.66 -8.39 9.59
N PRO A 116 -26.91 -8.65 10.02
CA PRO A 116 -27.55 -9.96 9.89
C PRO A 116 -27.83 -10.37 8.43
N ASP A 117 -27.72 -9.42 7.51
CA ASP A 117 -27.87 -9.55 6.05
C ASP A 117 -26.56 -9.93 5.33
N ARG A 118 -25.52 -10.32 6.08
CA ARG A 118 -24.24 -10.89 5.61
C ARG A 118 -23.26 -9.90 4.98
N ALA A 119 -23.59 -8.61 4.89
CA ALA A 119 -22.64 -7.59 4.47
C ALA A 119 -21.77 -7.14 5.66
N LEU A 120 -20.46 -7.34 5.54
CA LEU A 120 -19.48 -6.90 6.52
C LEU A 120 -18.80 -5.63 6.00
N MET A 121 -19.07 -4.49 6.64
CA MET A 121 -18.42 -3.23 6.26
C MET A 121 -17.17 -3.05 7.11
N VAL A 122 -16.03 -2.82 6.45
CA VAL A 122 -14.75 -2.61 7.11
C VAL A 122 -14.09 -1.33 6.60
N ARG A 123 -13.23 -0.74 7.43
CA ARG A 123 -12.38 0.39 7.05
C ARG A 123 -10.94 -0.03 7.03
N ASP A 124 -10.28 0.13 5.89
CA ASP A 124 -8.82 0.05 5.81
C ASP A 124 -8.21 1.17 6.67
N LEU A 125 -7.52 0.78 7.74
CA LEU A 125 -6.91 1.72 8.67
C LEU A 125 -5.66 2.39 8.10
N LEU A 126 -5.12 1.97 6.96
CA LEU A 126 -4.00 2.59 6.25
C LEU A 126 -4.49 3.52 5.15
N ALA A 127 -5.36 3.02 4.26
CA ALA A 127 -5.88 3.78 3.13
C ALA A 127 -7.08 4.69 3.49
N ARG A 128 -7.71 4.49 4.66
CA ARG A 128 -8.99 5.14 5.06
C ARG A 128 -10.14 4.89 4.06
N ALA A 129 -10.05 3.80 3.31
CA ALA A 129 -11.09 3.36 2.40
C ALA A 129 -12.07 2.43 3.12
N ASP A 130 -13.36 2.56 2.81
CA ASP A 130 -14.40 1.66 3.32
C ASP A 130 -14.66 0.57 2.27
N HIS A 131 -14.72 -0.68 2.71
CA HIS A 131 -14.92 -1.86 1.88
C HIS A 131 -16.12 -2.67 2.36
N VAL A 132 -16.89 -3.18 1.41
CA VAL A 132 -17.96 -4.16 1.66
C VAL A 132 -17.40 -5.55 1.40
N LEU A 133 -17.26 -6.33 2.46
CA LEU A 133 -16.85 -7.73 2.41
C LEU A 133 -18.07 -8.65 2.30
N ASP A 134 -18.00 -9.60 1.37
CA ASP A 134 -19.00 -10.67 1.22
C ASP A 134 -18.50 -11.94 1.92
N GLU A 135 -18.54 -11.88 3.24
CA GLU A 135 -18.08 -12.94 4.15
C GLU A 135 -19.20 -13.31 5.13
N PRO A 136 -20.25 -14.02 4.67
CA PRO A 136 -21.47 -14.24 5.44
C PRO A 136 -21.23 -14.99 6.75
N GLU A 137 -20.28 -15.91 6.77
CA GLU A 137 -19.95 -16.70 7.95
C GLU A 137 -19.12 -15.89 8.95
N VAL A 138 -18.12 -15.15 8.45
CA VAL A 138 -17.25 -14.29 9.28
C VAL A 138 -18.06 -13.13 9.89
N ALA A 139 -19.03 -12.58 9.15
CA ALA A 139 -19.91 -11.52 9.63
C ALA A 139 -20.74 -11.93 10.87
N LEU A 140 -20.97 -13.22 11.10
CA LEU A 140 -21.70 -13.71 12.29
C LEU A 140 -20.84 -13.70 13.56
N GLU A 141 -19.51 -13.69 13.42
CA GLU A 141 -18.57 -13.76 14.53
C GLU A 141 -18.00 -12.40 14.93
N LEU A 142 -17.95 -11.48 13.97
CA LEU A 142 -17.41 -10.14 14.13
C LEU A 142 -18.39 -9.15 14.76
N GLN A 143 -17.84 -8.15 15.43
CA GLN A 143 -18.55 -7.02 16.02
C GLN A 143 -17.93 -5.71 15.54
N THR A 144 -18.72 -4.64 15.52
CA THR A 144 -18.20 -3.28 15.28
C THR A 144 -17.05 -2.98 16.24
N GLY A 145 -15.93 -2.53 15.70
CA GLY A 145 -14.69 -2.24 16.42
C GLY A 145 -13.72 -3.42 16.52
N ASP A 146 -14.07 -4.61 16.04
CA ASP A 146 -13.09 -5.69 15.87
C ASP A 146 -12.06 -5.29 14.79
N LEU A 147 -10.83 -5.77 14.94
CA LEU A 147 -9.77 -5.61 13.95
C LEU A 147 -9.66 -6.88 13.11
N ILE A 148 -9.50 -6.73 11.80
CA ILE A 148 -9.15 -7.79 10.86
C ILE A 148 -7.75 -7.50 10.33
N VAL A 149 -6.86 -8.49 10.35
CA VAL A 149 -5.50 -8.39 9.82
C VAL A 149 -5.33 -9.41 8.72
N GLY A 150 -5.05 -8.95 7.50
CA GLY A 150 -4.84 -9.82 6.35
C GLY A 150 -4.98 -9.09 5.02
N ARG A 151 -5.32 -9.84 3.98
CA ARG A 151 -5.46 -9.35 2.61
C ARG A 151 -6.90 -9.37 2.14
N ILE A 152 -7.29 -8.36 1.37
CA ILE A 152 -8.57 -8.31 0.67
C ILE A 152 -8.39 -8.44 -0.84
N PHE A 153 -9.40 -8.98 -1.51
CA PHE A 153 -9.44 -9.25 -2.95
C PHE A 153 -10.67 -8.54 -3.56
N PRO A 154 -10.48 -7.38 -4.19
CA PRO A 154 -11.56 -6.68 -4.89
C PRO A 154 -12.05 -7.53 -6.07
N PHE A 155 -13.35 -7.83 -6.13
CA PHE A 155 -13.97 -8.64 -7.18
C PHE A 155 -15.03 -7.85 -7.95
N GLU A 156 -15.47 -8.39 -9.08
CA GLU A 156 -16.47 -7.73 -9.93
C GLU A 156 -17.76 -7.35 -9.16
N GLY A 157 -18.30 -6.17 -9.46
CA GLY A 157 -19.54 -5.69 -8.85
C GLY A 157 -19.35 -4.94 -7.52
N GLY A 158 -18.11 -4.57 -7.17
CA GLY A 158 -17.80 -3.79 -5.96
C GLY A 158 -17.80 -4.64 -4.68
N VAL A 159 -17.84 -5.96 -4.82
CA VAL A 159 -17.73 -6.91 -3.73
C VAL A 159 -16.26 -7.20 -3.46
N THR A 160 -15.88 -7.30 -2.20
CA THR A 160 -14.51 -7.64 -1.80
C THR A 160 -14.52 -8.92 -0.97
N HIS A 161 -13.53 -9.79 -1.15
CA HIS A 161 -13.36 -11.00 -0.35
C HIS A 161 -12.16 -10.90 0.58
N LEU A 162 -12.20 -11.60 1.70
CA LEU A 162 -11.12 -11.65 2.68
C LEU A 162 -10.25 -12.88 2.44
N SER A 163 -8.93 -12.74 2.63
CA SER A 163 -8.01 -13.89 2.63
C SER A 163 -8.46 -14.95 3.63
N PRO A 164 -8.48 -16.24 3.25
CA PRO A 164 -8.75 -17.32 4.18
C PRO A 164 -7.79 -17.38 5.37
N ALA A 165 -6.61 -16.76 5.25
CA ALA A 165 -5.58 -16.72 6.29
C ALA A 165 -5.57 -15.42 7.10
N ALA A 166 -6.55 -14.54 6.87
CA ALA A 166 -6.78 -13.38 7.70
C ALA A 166 -7.21 -13.80 9.11
N ILE A 167 -6.82 -13.00 10.11
CA ILE A 167 -7.26 -13.18 11.50
C ILE A 167 -8.07 -11.97 11.93
N TRP A 168 -8.83 -12.14 13.00
CA TRP A 168 -9.45 -11.02 13.67
C TRP A 168 -9.22 -11.07 15.17
N MET A 169 -9.26 -9.89 15.78
CA MET A 169 -9.03 -9.73 17.20
C MET A 169 -9.94 -8.64 17.77
N ARG A 170 -10.41 -8.90 18.99
CA ARG A 170 -11.24 -7.97 19.75
C ARG A 170 -10.38 -7.32 20.83
N ASP A 171 -9.67 -6.28 20.44
CA ASP A 171 -8.88 -5.47 21.37
C ASP A 171 -9.03 -3.98 21.05
N ALA A 172 -9.89 -3.31 21.82
CA ALA A 172 -10.13 -1.89 21.65
C ALA A 172 -8.89 -1.04 21.94
N ARG A 173 -7.98 -1.48 22.84
CA ARG A 173 -6.77 -0.72 23.15
C ARG A 173 -5.78 -0.78 21.99
N LEU A 174 -5.58 -1.97 21.44
CA LEU A 174 -4.75 -2.14 20.24
C LEU A 174 -5.29 -1.34 19.07
N ARG A 175 -6.61 -1.36 18.84
CA ARG A 175 -7.25 -0.55 17.79
C ARG A 175 -6.99 0.95 17.97
N GLU A 176 -7.18 1.48 19.18
CA GLU A 176 -6.92 2.92 19.41
C GLU A 176 -5.45 3.27 19.26
N ALA A 177 -4.54 2.41 19.73
CA ALA A 177 -3.10 2.60 19.56
C ALA A 177 -2.71 2.62 18.07
N LEU A 178 -3.17 1.64 17.28
CA LEU A 178 -2.94 1.61 15.83
C LEU A 178 -3.49 2.86 15.14
N LYS A 179 -4.70 3.29 15.46
CA LYS A 179 -5.28 4.50 14.84
C LYS A 179 -4.44 5.74 15.15
N HIS A 180 -4.02 5.89 16.41
CA HIS A 180 -3.14 6.98 16.82
C HIS A 180 -1.80 6.95 16.06
N ASP A 181 -1.14 5.79 16.00
CA ASP A 181 0.18 5.65 15.38
C ASP A 181 0.10 5.87 13.85
N LEU A 182 -0.93 5.34 13.20
CA LEU A 182 -1.17 5.55 11.78
C LEU A 182 -1.53 7.01 11.46
N ASP A 183 -2.24 7.71 12.34
CA ASP A 183 -2.51 9.14 12.19
C ASP A 183 -1.24 9.98 12.35
N ALA A 184 -0.36 9.62 13.29
CA ALA A 184 0.95 10.26 13.43
C ALA A 184 1.82 10.05 12.17
N LEU A 185 1.85 8.83 11.62
CA LEU A 185 2.59 8.51 10.40
C LEU A 185 2.08 9.30 9.19
N ARG A 186 0.76 9.46 9.05
CA ARG A 186 0.16 10.30 7.99
C ARG A 186 0.50 11.77 8.16
N ALA A 187 0.52 12.28 9.39
CA ALA A 187 0.89 13.68 9.62
C ALA A 187 2.34 13.96 9.20
N ALA A 188 3.20 12.94 9.26
CA ALA A 188 4.62 13.04 8.90
C ALA A 188 4.91 12.78 7.41
N ARG A 189 4.03 12.13 6.65
CA ARG A 189 4.27 11.71 5.25
C ARG A 189 3.17 12.17 4.30
N ARG A 190 3.54 12.63 3.10
CA ARG A 190 2.58 12.84 2.00
C ARG A 190 2.31 11.49 1.30
N GLY A 191 1.04 11.22 0.98
CA GLY A 191 0.62 10.03 0.23
C GLY A 191 -0.10 8.95 1.06
N THR A 192 -0.51 7.87 0.39
CA THR A 192 -1.23 6.74 1.01
C THR A 192 -0.26 5.81 1.73
N LEU A 193 -0.52 5.51 3.00
CA LEU A 193 0.25 4.51 3.74
C LEU A 193 0.02 3.12 3.12
N ARG A 194 1.09 2.37 2.92
CA ARG A 194 1.05 0.97 2.49
C ARG A 194 1.81 0.13 3.50
N ILE A 195 1.37 -1.10 3.65
CA ILE A 195 2.05 -2.13 4.42
C ILE A 195 2.13 -3.39 3.56
N SER A 196 3.18 -4.17 3.71
CA SER A 196 3.31 -5.49 3.10
C SER A 196 2.73 -6.59 3.99
N GLN A 197 2.40 -7.74 3.41
CA GLN A 197 1.97 -8.90 4.20
C GLN A 197 3.07 -9.41 5.14
N ALA A 198 4.35 -9.25 4.78
CA ALA A 198 5.49 -9.59 5.65
C ALA A 198 5.61 -8.66 6.87
N GLU A 199 5.30 -7.38 6.71
CA GLU A 199 5.22 -6.44 7.84
C GLU A 199 4.03 -6.76 8.74
N LEU A 200 2.86 -7.11 8.17
CA LEU A 200 1.73 -7.59 8.95
C LEU A 200 2.09 -8.86 9.74
N GLU A 201 2.81 -9.80 9.13
CA GLU A 201 3.29 -11.02 9.81
C GLU A 201 4.12 -10.66 11.05
N ARG A 202 5.09 -9.75 10.89
CA ARG A 202 5.96 -9.30 11.97
C ARG A 202 5.21 -8.55 13.07
N MET A 203 4.24 -7.71 12.71
CA MET A 203 3.48 -6.91 13.67
C MET A 203 2.48 -7.72 14.49
N PHE A 204 1.77 -8.66 13.87
CA PHE A 204 0.59 -9.30 14.49
C PHE A 204 0.76 -10.79 14.78
N PHE A 205 1.65 -11.48 14.07
CA PHE A 205 1.74 -12.93 14.11
C PHE A 205 3.03 -13.41 14.78
N ALA A 206 4.15 -12.69 14.62
CA ALA A 206 5.42 -13.03 15.25
C ALA A 206 5.35 -12.94 16.79
N SER A 207 4.65 -11.94 17.34
CA SER A 207 4.54 -11.72 18.80
C SER A 207 3.52 -12.64 19.49
N ALA A 208 2.54 -13.17 18.75
CA ALA A 208 1.48 -14.01 19.34
C ALA A 208 1.97 -15.41 19.76
N SER A 209 3.02 -15.92 19.11
CA SER A 209 3.65 -17.22 19.45
C SER A 209 4.61 -17.12 20.64
N ALA A 210 5.07 -15.90 20.95
CA ALA A 210 5.84 -15.60 22.15
C ALA A 210 4.90 -15.08 23.25
N ALA A 211 4.08 -15.95 23.83
CA ALA A 211 3.79 -15.75 25.26
C ALA A 211 5.15 -15.55 25.94
N PRO A 212 5.32 -14.59 26.88
CA PRO A 212 6.60 -14.35 27.52
C PRO A 212 6.99 -15.58 28.34
N ALA A 213 7.54 -16.58 27.67
CA ALA A 213 8.42 -17.55 28.23
C ALA A 213 9.55 -16.69 28.78
N ARG A 214 9.54 -16.53 30.11
CA ARG A 214 10.60 -15.94 30.93
C ARG A 214 11.90 -15.83 30.15
N ASP A 215 12.38 -14.61 29.97
CA ASP A 215 13.66 -14.21 29.39
C ASP A 215 14.46 -15.41 28.89
N PRO A 216 14.37 -15.78 27.60
CA PRO A 216 15.20 -16.85 27.09
C PRO A 216 16.64 -16.42 27.35
N ILE A 217 17.29 -17.10 28.29
CA ILE A 217 18.71 -16.89 28.58
C ILE A 217 19.44 -17.14 27.27
N VAL A 218 19.89 -16.07 26.63
CA VAL A 218 20.57 -16.15 25.34
C VAL A 218 21.95 -16.72 25.60
N SER A 219 22.29 -17.83 24.94
CA SER A 219 23.57 -18.48 25.16
C SER A 219 24.74 -17.53 24.90
N SER A 220 25.85 -17.72 25.62
CA SER A 220 27.07 -16.93 25.41
C SER A 220 27.58 -17.02 23.97
N ALA A 221 27.35 -18.16 23.29
CA ALA A 221 27.70 -18.35 21.89
C ALA A 221 26.86 -17.48 20.95
N THR A 222 25.55 -17.40 21.17
CA THR A 222 24.63 -16.54 20.40
C THR A 222 24.97 -15.06 20.57
N ARG A 223 25.27 -14.63 21.80
CA ARG A 223 25.74 -13.25 22.06
C ARG A 223 27.02 -12.92 21.31
N ARG A 224 28.03 -13.81 21.37
CA ARG A 224 29.29 -13.62 20.63
C ARG A 224 29.08 -13.55 19.11
N ALA A 225 28.17 -14.37 18.57
CA ALA A 225 27.86 -14.35 17.14
C ALA A 225 27.18 -13.04 16.72
N ALA A 226 26.19 -12.57 17.49
CA ALA A 226 25.52 -11.30 17.24
C ALA A 226 26.50 -10.11 17.33
N TRP A 227 27.36 -10.11 18.36
CA TRP A 227 28.44 -9.12 18.50
C TRP A 227 29.36 -9.12 17.28
N ALA A 228 29.83 -10.30 16.84
CA ALA A 228 30.74 -10.40 15.69
C ALA A 228 30.09 -9.94 14.38
N GLN A 229 28.80 -10.20 14.18
CA GLN A 229 28.05 -9.71 13.02
C GLN A 229 27.93 -8.19 13.03
N LEU A 230 27.53 -7.59 14.16
CA LEU A 230 27.46 -6.14 14.30
C LEU A 230 28.84 -5.49 14.11
N ALA A 231 29.87 -6.02 14.76
CA ALA A 231 31.23 -5.54 14.61
C ALA A 231 31.73 -5.59 13.16
N SER A 232 31.42 -6.67 12.44
CA SER A 232 31.77 -6.80 11.01
C SER A 232 31.02 -5.79 10.13
N LEU A 233 29.74 -5.52 10.42
CA LEU A 233 28.96 -4.50 9.71
C LEU A 233 29.56 -3.11 9.93
N LEU A 234 29.80 -2.73 11.19
CA LEU A 234 30.32 -1.41 11.54
C LEU A 234 31.74 -1.19 11.00
N ALA A 235 32.58 -2.23 11.00
CA ALA A 235 33.90 -2.17 10.36
C ALA A 235 33.81 -1.99 8.83
N ARG A 236 32.86 -2.66 8.15
CA ARG A 236 32.57 -2.45 6.72
C ARG A 236 32.12 -1.01 6.45
N ALA A 237 31.38 -0.41 7.37
CA ALA A 237 30.97 1.00 7.32
C ALA A 237 32.10 1.99 7.64
N GLY A 238 33.32 1.53 7.92
CA GLY A 238 34.47 2.38 8.20
C GLY A 238 34.55 2.91 9.62
N LEU A 239 33.73 2.42 10.55
CA LEU A 239 33.85 2.76 11.97
C LEU A 239 35.08 2.08 12.57
N GLY A 240 35.83 2.84 13.38
CA GLY A 240 36.98 2.31 14.12
C GLY A 240 36.54 1.39 15.27
N ALA A 241 37.46 0.52 15.72
CA ALA A 241 37.17 -0.47 16.77
C ALA A 241 36.59 0.14 18.07
N GLU A 242 37.02 1.35 18.44
CA GLU A 242 36.49 2.06 19.62
C GLU A 242 34.99 2.37 19.48
N ALA A 243 34.56 2.86 18.31
CA ALA A 243 33.14 3.14 18.04
C ALA A 243 32.31 1.84 17.95
N VAL A 244 32.90 0.74 17.45
CA VAL A 244 32.25 -0.58 17.45
C VAL A 244 31.96 -1.04 18.87
N ASP A 245 32.94 -0.94 19.77
CA ASP A 245 32.79 -1.33 21.17
C ASP A 245 31.75 -0.44 21.89
N GLU A 246 31.72 0.86 21.58
CA GLU A 246 30.71 1.80 22.11
C GLU A 246 29.29 1.41 21.72
N TRP A 247 29.02 1.15 20.42
CA TRP A 247 27.69 0.74 19.96
C TRP A 247 27.25 -0.59 20.55
N CYS A 248 28.16 -1.58 20.62
CA CYS A 248 27.86 -2.86 21.27
C CYS A 248 27.53 -2.67 22.76
N ALA A 249 28.26 -1.83 23.48
CA ALA A 249 27.99 -1.53 24.89
C ALA A 249 26.66 -0.76 25.08
N GLU A 250 26.32 0.13 24.15
CA GLU A 250 25.03 0.83 24.15
C GLU A 250 23.85 -0.14 23.97
N PHE A 251 23.97 -1.08 23.04
CA PHE A 251 22.96 -2.15 22.84
C PHE A 251 22.87 -3.09 24.05
N GLU A 252 23.98 -3.39 24.73
CA GLU A 252 23.96 -4.21 25.96
C GLU A 252 23.30 -3.49 27.14
N SER A 253 23.49 -2.17 27.24
CA SER A 253 23.01 -1.38 28.38
C SER A 253 21.59 -0.83 28.22
N THR A 254 21.09 -0.75 26.98
CA THR A 254 19.74 -0.27 26.68
C THR A 254 18.78 -1.44 26.46
N PRO A 255 17.76 -1.65 27.32
CA PRO A 255 16.80 -2.74 27.13
C PRO A 255 16.05 -2.61 25.81
N PHE A 256 16.00 -3.69 25.03
CA PHE A 256 15.12 -3.76 23.88
C PHE A 256 13.66 -3.84 24.35
N ASN A 257 12.78 -3.02 23.77
CA ASN A 257 11.35 -2.98 24.11
C ASN A 257 10.53 -3.61 22.99
N ASP A 258 10.15 -4.88 23.17
CA ASP A 258 9.30 -5.63 22.23
C ASP A 258 7.93 -5.00 21.96
N GLY A 259 7.50 -4.04 22.79
CA GLY A 259 6.25 -3.31 22.61
C GLY A 259 6.32 -2.15 21.61
N VAL A 260 7.50 -1.80 21.08
CA VAL A 260 7.66 -0.73 20.09
C VAL A 260 7.46 -1.32 18.69
N ILE A 261 6.40 -0.88 18.00
CA ILE A 261 6.00 -1.39 16.68
C ILE A 261 7.07 -1.10 15.61
N LEU A 262 7.76 0.05 15.71
CA LEU A 262 8.78 0.45 14.76
C LEU A 262 10.05 0.91 15.49
N PRO A 263 11.00 0.00 15.79
CA PRO A 263 12.30 0.35 16.33
C PRO A 263 13.07 1.26 15.35
N GLY A 264 13.78 2.24 15.90
CA GLY A 264 14.54 3.26 15.16
C GLY A 264 14.05 4.70 15.37
N ALA A 265 13.09 4.94 16.27
CA ALA A 265 12.60 6.27 16.59
C ALA A 265 12.98 6.64 18.03
N ASP A 266 13.94 7.56 18.19
CA ASP A 266 14.49 8.01 19.47
C ASP A 266 15.11 6.88 20.32
N ASP A 267 15.77 5.92 19.68
CA ASP A 267 16.44 4.77 20.32
C ASP A 267 17.86 4.52 19.76
N PRO A 268 18.68 3.64 20.37
CA PRO A 268 20.04 3.37 19.90
C PRO A 268 20.11 2.85 18.46
N LEU A 269 19.09 2.14 17.98
CA LEU A 269 19.05 1.70 16.60
C LEU A 269 18.91 2.91 15.66
N GLY A 270 18.00 3.83 15.96
CA GLY A 270 17.83 5.07 15.18
C GLY A 270 19.12 5.89 15.11
N ALA A 271 19.76 6.10 16.26
CA ALA A 271 21.03 6.84 16.33
C ALA A 271 22.16 6.16 15.54
N LEU A 272 22.24 4.82 15.57
CA LEU A 272 23.20 4.09 14.76
C LEU A 272 22.89 4.21 13.26
N MET A 273 21.61 4.12 12.88
CA MET A 273 21.20 4.26 11.48
C MET A 273 21.51 5.65 10.92
N ASP A 274 21.33 6.70 11.72
CA ASP A 274 21.72 8.07 11.35
C ASP A 274 23.23 8.18 11.14
N GLU A 275 24.03 7.61 12.05
CA GLU A 275 25.50 7.61 11.92
C GLU A 275 25.96 6.85 10.67
N LEU A 276 25.36 5.69 10.38
CA LEU A 276 25.67 4.88 9.20
C LEU A 276 25.27 5.59 7.91
N ALA A 277 24.10 6.24 7.88
CA ALA A 277 23.63 7.00 6.73
C ALA A 277 24.51 8.22 6.43
N ILE A 278 25.14 8.82 7.45
CA ILE A 278 26.05 9.96 7.28
C ILE A 278 27.44 9.51 6.84
N ARG A 279 27.94 8.39 7.37
CA ARG A 279 29.36 8.01 7.25
C ARG A 279 29.67 6.93 6.25
N SER A 280 28.68 6.21 5.75
CA SER A 280 28.93 5.00 4.98
C SER A 280 27.91 4.77 3.88
N ASP A 281 28.37 4.10 2.82
CA ASP A 281 27.52 3.66 1.71
C ASP A 281 27.01 2.21 1.94
N VAL A 282 26.88 1.77 3.19
CA VAL A 282 26.33 0.43 3.46
C VAL A 282 24.84 0.40 3.15
N ASP A 283 24.36 -0.76 2.71
CA ASP A 283 22.92 -0.99 2.56
C ASP A 283 22.24 -0.81 3.93
N LEU A 284 21.45 0.26 4.06
CA LEU A 284 20.82 0.63 5.32
C LEU A 284 19.75 -0.39 5.76
N GLU A 285 19.14 -1.13 4.83
CA GLU A 285 18.15 -2.15 5.19
C GLU A 285 18.85 -3.41 5.73
N GLU A 286 19.95 -3.85 5.09
CA GLU A 286 20.82 -4.92 5.61
C GLU A 286 21.37 -4.54 6.99
N ALA A 287 21.88 -3.30 7.13
CA ALA A 287 22.44 -2.79 8.35
C ALA A 287 21.41 -2.76 9.49
N ARG A 288 20.19 -2.27 9.21
CA ARG A 288 19.09 -2.21 10.16
C ARG A 288 18.71 -3.61 10.65
N ALA A 289 18.62 -4.59 9.76
CA ALA A 289 18.28 -5.97 10.14
C ALA A 289 19.33 -6.59 11.07
N ILE A 290 20.63 -6.42 10.76
CA ILE A 290 21.74 -6.93 11.57
C ILE A 290 21.77 -6.23 12.94
N ALA A 291 21.67 -4.90 12.96
CA ALA A 291 21.72 -4.11 14.18
C ALA A 291 20.54 -4.40 15.11
N LEU A 292 19.32 -4.50 14.57
CA LEU A 292 18.12 -4.85 15.33
C LEU A 292 18.26 -6.23 16.00
N ASN A 293 18.72 -7.23 15.25
CA ASN A 293 18.96 -8.58 15.80
C ASN A 293 20.05 -8.55 16.89
N ALA A 294 21.13 -7.81 16.68
CA ALA A 294 22.18 -7.66 17.67
C ALA A 294 21.67 -6.99 18.95
N TRP A 295 20.87 -5.93 18.84
CA TRP A 295 20.31 -5.24 20.00
C TRP A 295 19.39 -6.14 20.83
N HIS A 296 18.50 -6.89 20.17
CA HIS A 296 17.65 -7.88 20.83
C HIS A 296 18.47 -8.95 21.58
N VAL A 297 19.54 -9.48 20.96
CA VAL A 297 20.40 -10.51 21.57
C VAL A 297 21.27 -9.97 22.71
N LEU A 298 21.84 -8.78 22.54
CA LEU A 298 22.81 -8.20 23.47
C LEU A 298 22.14 -7.60 24.72
N SER A 299 20.94 -7.05 24.59
CA SER A 299 20.17 -6.49 25.71
C SER A 299 19.50 -7.57 26.60
N ALA A 300 19.42 -8.82 26.12
CA ALA A 300 18.91 -9.93 26.93
C ALA A 300 19.80 -10.17 28.16
N PRO A 301 19.26 -10.65 29.31
CA PRO A 301 20.08 -10.95 30.48
C PRO A 301 21.12 -12.02 30.15
N ALA A 302 22.38 -11.73 30.50
CA ALA A 302 23.46 -12.68 30.29
C ALA A 302 23.22 -13.96 31.13
N PRO A 303 23.57 -15.15 30.61
CA PRO A 303 23.55 -16.36 31.40
C PRO A 303 24.40 -16.17 32.65
N ASP A 304 23.88 -16.56 33.82
CA ASP A 304 24.66 -16.57 35.05
C ASP A 304 25.97 -17.31 34.80
N ALA A 305 27.10 -16.58 34.90
CA ALA A 305 28.44 -17.02 34.54
C ALA A 305 28.89 -18.33 35.22
N SER A 306 28.15 -18.81 36.23
CA SER A 306 28.40 -20.05 36.94
C SER A 306 27.98 -21.34 36.21
N ALA A 307 27.23 -21.30 35.10
CA ALA A 307 26.68 -22.50 34.47
C ALA A 307 27.47 -23.03 33.25
N ASP A 308 28.17 -22.16 32.51
CA ASP A 308 28.70 -22.47 31.17
C ASP A 308 30.25 -22.54 31.07
N GLU A 309 30.98 -22.33 32.17
CA GLU A 309 32.47 -22.38 32.16
C GLU A 309 33.08 -23.80 32.11
N LEU A 310 32.28 -24.85 31.86
CA LEU A 310 32.79 -26.25 31.89
C LEU A 310 33.11 -26.90 30.55
N GLU A 311 32.72 -26.33 29.40
CA GLU A 311 33.00 -26.99 28.10
C GLU A 311 33.26 -25.98 26.97
N ALA A 312 34.53 -25.62 26.73
CA ALA A 312 35.16 -25.52 25.40
C ALA A 312 36.53 -24.80 25.49
N GLU A 313 37.62 -25.55 25.43
CA GLU A 313 38.93 -25.00 25.02
C GLU A 313 38.94 -24.83 23.49
N PRO A 314 39.40 -23.69 22.95
CA PRO A 314 39.60 -23.53 21.51
C PRO A 314 41.02 -23.95 21.11
N GLU A 315 41.13 -24.84 20.12
CA GLU A 315 42.38 -25.15 19.44
C GLU A 315 42.86 -23.95 18.61
N ALA A 316 44.06 -23.45 18.95
CA ALA A 316 44.73 -22.38 18.24
C ALA A 316 45.33 -22.89 16.91
N GLY A 317 44.67 -22.57 15.80
CA GLY A 317 45.22 -22.70 14.45
C GLY A 317 45.79 -21.37 13.97
N ALA A 318 47.12 -21.24 14.00
CA ALA A 318 47.84 -20.15 13.34
C ALA A 318 47.81 -20.33 11.82
N GLY A 319 47.36 -19.31 11.08
CA GLY A 319 47.33 -19.28 9.63
C GLY A 319 47.68 -17.88 9.11
N ASP A 320 48.75 -17.84 8.31
CA ASP A 320 49.47 -16.72 7.72
C ASP A 320 48.68 -15.48 7.28
N ALA A 321 49.31 -14.33 7.53
CA ALA A 321 49.03 -13.06 6.90
C ALA A 321 49.38 -13.11 5.41
N LEU A 322 48.39 -12.80 4.55
CA LEU A 322 48.59 -12.49 3.14
C LEU A 322 48.49 -10.98 2.95
N GLU A 323 49.63 -10.35 2.67
CA GLU A 323 49.69 -9.03 2.03
C GLU A 323 49.24 -9.19 0.57
N PRO A 324 48.42 -8.28 0.00
CA PRO A 324 48.20 -8.25 -1.44
C PRO A 324 49.21 -7.31 -2.12
N GLU A 325 50.04 -7.90 -2.98
CA GLU A 325 50.78 -7.18 -4.03
C GLU A 325 49.79 -6.56 -5.03
N LEU A 326 49.97 -5.27 -5.29
CA LEU A 326 49.27 -4.50 -6.32
C LEU A 326 50.16 -4.43 -7.57
N ASP A 327 49.75 -5.14 -8.63
CA ASP A 327 50.14 -4.83 -10.01
C ASP A 327 48.89 -4.49 -10.82
N ALA A 328 48.99 -3.44 -11.64
CA ALA A 328 47.90 -2.82 -12.38
C ALA A 328 47.61 -3.55 -13.70
N ASP A 329 46.33 -3.90 -13.91
CA ASP A 329 45.86 -4.46 -15.16
C ASP A 329 45.52 -3.35 -16.19
N ALA A 330 46.13 -3.47 -17.37
CA ALA A 330 45.99 -2.59 -18.53
C ALA A 330 44.86 -3.03 -19.49
N GLU A 331 43.72 -3.47 -18.96
CA GLU A 331 42.57 -3.90 -19.78
C GLU A 331 41.30 -3.22 -19.29
N GLY A 332 40.88 -2.15 -19.97
CA GLY A 332 39.53 -1.56 -20.14
C GLY A 332 38.37 -1.86 -19.16
N LYS A 333 38.62 -2.27 -17.93
CA LYS A 333 37.63 -2.51 -16.88
C LYS A 333 37.34 -1.18 -16.16
N PRO A 334 36.07 -0.93 -15.78
CA PRO A 334 35.76 0.20 -14.90
C PRO A 334 36.55 0.06 -13.59
N TRP A 335 37.07 1.18 -13.10
CA TRP A 335 37.83 1.20 -11.85
C TRP A 335 36.93 0.78 -10.69
N ARG A 336 37.48 0.04 -9.72
CA ARG A 336 36.80 -0.14 -8.43
C ARG A 336 36.85 1.19 -7.68
N THR A 337 35.77 1.56 -7.00
CA THR A 337 35.65 2.83 -6.24
C THR A 337 36.83 3.07 -5.30
N ALA A 338 37.28 2.03 -4.59
CA ALA A 338 38.43 2.10 -3.68
C ALA A 338 39.74 2.50 -4.39
N ASP A 339 39.98 2.00 -5.60
CA ASP A 339 41.20 2.28 -6.37
C ASP A 339 41.18 3.72 -6.94
N ALA A 340 40.00 4.21 -7.32
CA ALA A 340 39.81 5.57 -7.79
C ALA A 340 40.04 6.60 -6.67
N LEU A 341 39.52 6.34 -5.46
CA LEU A 341 39.74 7.18 -4.28
C LEU A 341 41.22 7.17 -3.83
N ALA A 342 41.86 6.00 -3.80
CA ALA A 342 43.28 5.89 -3.48
C ALA A 342 44.17 6.62 -4.51
N ALA A 343 43.75 6.69 -5.78
CA ALA A 343 44.43 7.49 -6.79
C ALA A 343 44.21 9.01 -6.57
N PHE A 344 42.99 9.43 -6.24
CA PHE A 344 42.68 10.82 -5.90
C PHE A 344 43.47 11.32 -4.68
N ASP A 345 43.55 10.54 -3.60
CA ASP A 345 44.30 10.93 -2.41
C ASP A 345 45.80 11.06 -2.67
N ARG A 346 46.37 10.19 -3.52
CA ARG A 346 47.77 10.30 -3.95
C ARG A 346 48.03 11.58 -4.75
N GLU A 347 47.12 11.93 -5.66
CA GLU A 347 47.21 13.16 -6.46
C GLU A 347 47.08 14.42 -5.58
N ARG A 348 46.12 14.42 -4.65
CA ARG A 348 45.94 15.49 -3.67
C ARG A 348 47.19 15.66 -2.78
N ALA A 349 47.75 14.56 -2.27
CA ALA A 349 48.96 14.58 -1.46
C ALA A 349 50.20 15.07 -2.24
N ALA A 350 50.22 14.87 -3.56
CA ALA A 350 51.27 15.38 -4.45
C ALA A 350 51.08 16.86 -4.82
N GLY A 351 50.02 17.52 -4.34
CA GLY A 351 49.74 18.92 -4.62
C GLY A 351 49.17 19.17 -6.02
N ALA A 352 48.47 18.18 -6.60
CA ALA A 352 47.74 18.37 -7.84
C ALA A 352 46.63 19.43 -7.69
N ASP A 353 46.23 20.02 -8.82
CA ASP A 353 45.10 20.94 -8.87
C ASP A 353 43.81 20.20 -8.53
N LEU A 354 43.08 20.71 -7.54
CA LEU A 354 41.94 20.01 -6.94
C LEU A 354 40.82 19.76 -7.96
N GLU A 355 40.58 20.73 -8.84
CA GLU A 355 39.52 20.69 -9.83
C GLU A 355 39.85 19.76 -11.00
N ALA A 356 41.14 19.61 -11.33
CA ALA A 356 41.60 18.56 -12.24
C ALA A 356 41.47 17.16 -11.62
N SER A 357 41.78 17.00 -10.32
CA SER A 357 41.65 15.72 -9.61
C SER A 357 40.21 15.27 -9.43
N PHE A 358 39.26 16.21 -9.25
CA PHE A 358 37.83 15.87 -9.20
C PHE A 358 37.30 15.38 -10.56
N ARG A 359 37.62 16.07 -11.66
CA ARG A 359 37.26 15.59 -13.01
C ARG A 359 37.83 14.21 -13.34
N LEU A 360 39.07 13.95 -12.93
CA LEU A 360 39.69 12.63 -13.11
C LEU A 360 39.04 11.55 -12.22
N LEU A 361 38.57 11.92 -11.03
CA LEU A 361 37.85 11.01 -10.15
C LEU A 361 36.47 10.67 -10.73
N GLU A 362 35.72 11.66 -11.20
CA GLU A 362 34.43 11.50 -11.89
C GLU A 362 34.57 10.62 -13.13
N GLU A 363 35.59 10.87 -13.96
CA GLU A 363 35.91 10.04 -15.13
C GLU A 363 36.24 8.59 -14.73
N ARG A 364 37.02 8.38 -13.66
CA ARG A 364 37.36 7.04 -13.15
C ARG A 364 36.15 6.30 -12.57
N LEU A 365 35.21 7.02 -11.98
CA LEU A 365 33.97 6.47 -11.41
C LEU A 365 32.86 6.29 -12.44
N GLY A 366 33.05 6.79 -13.67
CA GLY A 366 32.04 6.72 -14.73
C GLY A 366 30.82 7.60 -14.46
N ILE A 367 30.97 8.61 -13.61
CA ILE A 367 29.92 9.61 -13.33
C ILE A 367 30.03 10.62 -14.47
N ALA A 368 29.20 10.44 -15.51
CA ALA A 368 29.06 11.47 -16.52
C ALA A 368 28.51 12.73 -15.86
N SER A 369 29.12 13.88 -16.13
CA SER A 369 28.64 15.18 -15.68
C SER A 369 27.33 15.52 -16.43
N ASP A 370 26.21 15.05 -15.89
CA ASP A 370 24.90 15.63 -16.21
C ASP A 370 24.85 16.98 -15.47
N ASP A 371 25.35 18.00 -16.15
CA ASP A 371 25.11 19.40 -15.81
C ASP A 371 23.62 19.71 -16.04
N GLU A 372 22.75 19.28 -15.12
CA GLU A 372 21.43 19.88 -14.93
C GLU A 372 21.32 20.39 -13.48
N ASP A 373 21.58 21.69 -13.36
CA ASP A 373 21.35 22.52 -12.18
C ASP A 373 19.86 22.46 -11.78
N GLU A 374 19.50 21.69 -10.76
CA GLU A 374 18.22 21.83 -10.06
C GLU A 374 18.40 22.74 -8.83
N ASP A 375 18.44 24.05 -9.11
CA ASP A 375 18.28 25.10 -8.11
C ASP A 375 16.85 25.00 -7.51
N GLY A 376 16.80 24.74 -6.21
CA GLY A 376 15.59 24.77 -5.39
C GLY A 376 14.96 26.17 -5.32
N ALA A 377 14.19 26.52 -6.34
CA ALA A 377 13.32 27.69 -6.36
C ALA A 377 11.92 27.30 -5.87
N ASP A 378 11.41 28.04 -4.87
CA ASP A 378 10.00 28.06 -4.48
C ASP A 378 9.10 28.03 -5.72
N GLU A 379 8.34 26.94 -5.88
CA GLU A 379 7.50 26.70 -7.05
C GLU A 379 6.44 27.82 -7.18
N PRO A 380 6.37 28.49 -8.34
CA PRO A 380 5.39 29.54 -8.57
C PRO A 380 3.99 28.93 -8.53
N THR A 381 3.06 29.63 -7.86
CA THR A 381 1.60 29.38 -7.94
C THR A 381 1.11 29.69 -9.36
N GLY A 382 1.43 28.80 -10.30
CA GLY A 382 0.89 28.80 -11.64
C GLY A 382 -0.61 28.49 -11.62
N PRO A 383 -1.33 28.78 -12.71
CA PRO A 383 -2.69 28.28 -12.89
C PRO A 383 -2.71 26.75 -12.73
N ALA A 384 -3.78 26.22 -12.13
CA ALA A 384 -3.91 24.78 -11.91
C ALA A 384 -3.76 24.02 -13.24
N VAL A 385 -2.93 22.97 -13.28
CA VAL A 385 -2.56 22.23 -14.50
C VAL A 385 -3.80 21.86 -15.34
N LEU A 386 -4.87 21.43 -14.68
CA LEU A 386 -6.10 21.00 -15.36
C LEU A 386 -6.88 22.16 -16.01
N GLU A 387 -6.80 23.37 -15.47
CA GLU A 387 -7.40 24.56 -16.08
C GLU A 387 -6.72 24.86 -17.43
N VAL A 388 -5.38 24.82 -17.45
CA VAL A 388 -4.58 25.05 -18.66
C VAL A 388 -4.90 24.01 -19.73
N LEU A 389 -4.93 22.73 -19.36
CA LEU A 389 -5.24 21.63 -20.29
C LEU A 389 -6.65 21.75 -20.89
N VAL A 390 -7.64 22.15 -20.09
CA VAL A 390 -9.02 22.35 -20.58
C VAL A 390 -9.10 23.53 -21.54
N GLU A 391 -8.37 24.61 -21.28
CA GLU A 391 -8.31 25.76 -22.21
C GLU A 391 -7.61 25.41 -23.52
N GLU A 392 -6.50 24.68 -23.44
CA GLU A 392 -5.74 24.21 -24.60
C GLU A 392 -6.57 23.26 -25.47
N TYR A 393 -7.20 22.25 -24.87
CA TYR A 393 -8.13 21.35 -25.55
C TYR A 393 -9.25 22.11 -26.27
N ALA A 394 -9.86 23.09 -25.60
CA ALA A 394 -10.90 23.91 -26.19
C ALA A 394 -10.41 24.71 -27.39
N TRP A 395 -9.19 25.26 -27.31
CA TRP A 395 -8.57 26.02 -28.38
C TRP A 395 -8.24 25.16 -29.59
N GLU A 396 -7.65 23.98 -29.39
CA GLU A 396 -7.32 23.06 -30.48
C GLU A 396 -8.58 22.52 -31.18
N ARG A 397 -9.61 22.19 -30.41
CA ARG A 397 -10.93 21.78 -30.95
C ARG A 397 -11.54 22.89 -31.81
N GLU A 398 -11.44 24.14 -31.38
CA GLU A 398 -11.90 25.30 -32.15
C GLU A 398 -11.09 25.48 -33.45
N ALA A 399 -9.75 25.37 -33.37
CA ALA A 399 -8.87 25.44 -34.53
C ALA A 399 -9.15 24.32 -35.56
N ALA A 400 -9.54 23.14 -35.09
CA ALA A 400 -9.95 22.01 -35.92
C ALA A 400 -11.40 22.11 -36.47
N GLY A 401 -12.11 23.21 -36.20
CA GLY A 401 -13.49 23.42 -36.64
C GLY A 401 -14.54 22.58 -35.89
N ARG A 402 -14.18 22.06 -34.71
CA ARG A 402 -15.02 21.24 -33.82
C ARG A 402 -15.13 21.88 -32.43
N ALA A 403 -15.40 23.18 -32.40
CA ALA A 403 -15.53 23.95 -31.16
C ALA A 403 -16.49 23.27 -30.17
N LEU A 404 -16.09 23.25 -28.89
CA LEU A 404 -16.87 22.65 -27.82
C LEU A 404 -18.24 23.33 -27.69
N GLY A 405 -19.27 22.54 -27.42
CA GLY A 405 -20.58 23.06 -27.07
C GLY A 405 -20.56 23.85 -25.76
N THR A 406 -21.58 24.67 -25.51
CA THR A 406 -21.68 25.44 -24.25
C THR A 406 -21.72 24.54 -23.01
N GLU A 407 -22.47 23.45 -23.05
CA GLU A 407 -22.56 22.49 -21.93
C GLU A 407 -21.25 21.74 -21.73
N GLU A 408 -20.64 21.24 -22.81
CA GLU A 408 -19.37 20.52 -22.80
C GLU A 408 -18.24 21.36 -22.18
N ARG A 409 -18.14 22.63 -22.59
CA ARG A 409 -17.19 23.58 -22.01
C ARG A 409 -17.45 23.82 -20.52
N ALA A 410 -18.73 23.87 -20.10
CA ALA A 410 -19.08 24.04 -18.69
C ALA A 410 -18.69 22.81 -17.86
N TRP A 411 -18.86 21.60 -18.40
CA TRP A 411 -18.45 20.38 -17.72
C TRP A 411 -16.93 20.27 -17.54
N LEU A 412 -16.15 20.55 -18.59
CA LEU A 412 -14.68 20.49 -18.50
C LEU A 412 -14.10 21.56 -17.57
N ARG A 413 -14.70 22.75 -17.53
CA ARG A 413 -14.33 23.75 -16.51
C ARG A 413 -14.66 23.31 -15.11
N ALA A 414 -15.83 22.71 -14.90
CA ALA A 414 -16.19 22.16 -13.60
C ALA A 414 -15.26 21.02 -13.18
N LEU A 415 -14.70 20.25 -14.12
CA LEU A 415 -13.67 19.25 -13.87
C LEU A 415 -12.38 19.91 -13.34
N ALA A 416 -11.92 21.00 -13.96
CA ALA A 416 -10.78 21.78 -13.48
C ALA A 416 -11.05 22.40 -12.10
N ASP A 417 -12.20 23.05 -11.91
CA ASP A 417 -12.61 23.68 -10.65
C ASP A 417 -12.69 22.67 -9.49
N ALA A 418 -13.06 21.42 -9.79
CA ALA A 418 -13.16 20.35 -8.79
C ALA A 418 -11.80 19.81 -8.35
N ASN A 419 -10.72 20.04 -9.12
CA ASN A 419 -9.39 19.48 -8.86
C ASN A 419 -8.31 20.58 -8.95
N PRO A 420 -8.41 21.66 -8.15
CA PRO A 420 -7.48 22.80 -8.26
C PRO A 420 -6.07 22.47 -7.77
N ALA A 421 -5.92 21.37 -7.01
CA ALA A 421 -4.66 20.94 -6.42
C ALA A 421 -4.03 19.75 -7.15
N LEU A 422 -4.44 19.47 -8.39
CA LEU A 422 -3.81 18.43 -9.20
C LEU A 422 -2.33 18.79 -9.41
N PRO A 423 -1.37 18.05 -8.81
CA PRO A 423 0.04 18.44 -8.80
C PRO A 423 0.64 18.48 -10.20
N GLY A 424 0.35 17.45 -11.01
CA GLY A 424 0.83 17.34 -12.39
C GLY A 424 -0.15 16.66 -13.34
N LEU A 425 0.25 16.55 -14.61
CA LEU A 425 -0.52 15.85 -15.64
C LEU A 425 -0.53 14.33 -15.37
N GLU A 426 0.55 13.81 -14.79
CA GLU A 426 0.73 12.43 -14.38
C GLU A 426 -0.32 11.94 -13.37
N ASP A 427 -0.89 12.85 -12.58
CA ASP A 427 -1.95 12.56 -11.60
C ASP A 427 -3.35 12.55 -12.23
N LEU A 428 -3.48 12.97 -13.50
CA LEU A 428 -4.74 12.91 -14.24
C LEU A 428 -5.01 11.46 -14.68
N ASP A 429 -5.71 10.68 -13.87
CA ASP A 429 -6.04 9.29 -14.20
C ASP A 429 -7.53 9.06 -14.52
N ALA A 430 -7.85 7.83 -14.94
CA ALA A 430 -9.23 7.43 -15.23
C ALA A 430 -10.14 7.52 -13.98
N ARG A 431 -9.59 7.35 -12.77
CA ARG A 431 -10.35 7.39 -11.52
C ARG A 431 -10.81 8.81 -11.22
N LEU A 432 -9.99 9.81 -11.47
CA LEU A 432 -10.34 11.22 -11.34
C LEU A 432 -11.51 11.58 -12.27
N LEU A 433 -11.46 11.16 -13.54
CA LEU A 433 -12.54 11.41 -14.51
C LEU A 433 -13.86 10.73 -14.11
N VAL A 434 -13.80 9.46 -13.69
CA VAL A 434 -14.95 8.72 -13.16
C VAL A 434 -15.50 9.38 -11.91
N GLY A 435 -14.62 9.78 -11.00
CA GLY A 435 -14.95 10.44 -9.75
C GLY A 435 -15.66 11.78 -9.94
N PHE A 436 -15.16 12.59 -10.87
CA PHE A 436 -15.82 13.82 -11.29
C PHE A 436 -17.22 13.55 -11.85
N ALA A 437 -17.37 12.59 -12.78
CA ALA A 437 -18.64 12.29 -13.40
C ALA A 437 -19.66 11.69 -12.41
N ALA A 438 -19.23 10.72 -11.59
CA ALA A 438 -20.03 9.97 -10.64
C ALA A 438 -20.41 10.78 -9.40
N GLY A 439 -19.55 11.70 -8.96
CA GLY A 439 -19.77 12.48 -7.74
C GLY A 439 -20.04 13.95 -8.02
N HIS A 440 -19.02 14.66 -8.50
CA HIS A 440 -19.02 16.13 -8.56
C HIS A 440 -20.07 16.69 -9.54
N ALA A 441 -20.17 16.12 -10.74
CA ALA A 441 -21.09 16.60 -11.77
C ALA A 441 -22.56 16.50 -11.34
N LEU A 442 -22.95 15.40 -10.69
CA LEU A 442 -24.29 15.20 -10.11
C LEU A 442 -24.54 16.16 -8.93
N ARG A 443 -23.57 16.31 -8.03
CA ARG A 443 -23.68 17.22 -6.88
C ARG A 443 -23.89 18.67 -7.30
N ARG A 444 -23.22 19.09 -8.37
CA ARG A 444 -23.37 20.43 -8.97
C ARG A 444 -24.63 20.58 -9.84
N GLY A 445 -25.39 19.49 -10.05
CA GLY A 445 -26.59 19.51 -10.88
C GLY A 445 -26.29 19.77 -12.36
N LEU A 446 -25.09 19.38 -12.84
CA LEU A 446 -24.68 19.57 -14.22
C LEU A 446 -25.39 18.61 -15.19
N LEU A 447 -25.97 17.53 -14.63
CA LEU A 447 -26.68 16.48 -15.35
C LEU A 447 -28.14 16.49 -14.93
N THR A 448 -29.04 16.72 -15.87
CA THR A 448 -30.49 16.82 -15.64
C THR A 448 -31.28 15.73 -16.34
N ASN A 449 -30.62 14.88 -17.11
CA ASN A 449 -31.25 13.77 -17.84
C ASN A 449 -30.19 12.78 -18.35
N ARG A 450 -30.67 11.64 -18.86
CA ARG A 450 -29.85 10.58 -19.47
C ARG A 450 -28.97 11.05 -20.61
N ALA A 451 -29.49 11.94 -21.48
CA ALA A 451 -28.75 12.38 -22.66
C ALA A 451 -27.52 13.22 -22.27
N GLN A 452 -27.64 14.07 -21.25
CA GLN A 452 -26.51 14.82 -20.70
C GLN A 452 -25.49 13.92 -20.01
N ALA A 453 -25.92 12.89 -19.26
CA ALA A 453 -25.00 11.92 -18.66
C ALA A 453 -24.17 11.18 -19.73
N ALA A 454 -24.83 10.69 -20.79
CA ALA A 454 -24.15 10.03 -21.90
C ALA A 454 -23.22 10.98 -22.67
N ALA A 455 -23.62 12.24 -22.84
CA ALA A 455 -22.81 13.27 -23.49
C ALA A 455 -21.58 13.65 -22.65
N LEU A 456 -21.70 13.72 -21.32
CA LEU A 456 -20.58 13.95 -20.42
C LEU A 456 -19.54 12.83 -20.53
N CYS A 457 -19.97 11.56 -20.41
CA CYS A 457 -19.04 10.42 -20.54
C CYS A 457 -18.28 10.46 -21.87
N ARG A 458 -18.96 10.82 -22.97
CA ARG A 458 -18.31 10.98 -24.27
C ARG A 458 -17.32 12.15 -24.29
N ALA A 459 -17.68 13.31 -23.75
CA ALA A 459 -16.80 14.48 -23.69
C ALA A 459 -15.52 14.19 -22.88
N LEU A 460 -15.65 13.51 -21.74
CA LEU A 460 -14.50 13.10 -20.93
C LEU A 460 -13.62 12.07 -21.64
N ALA A 461 -14.20 11.13 -22.39
CA ALA A 461 -13.45 10.17 -23.19
C ALA A 461 -12.73 10.84 -24.38
N GLU A 462 -13.37 11.82 -25.04
CA GLU A 462 -12.74 12.63 -26.11
C GLU A 462 -11.60 13.51 -25.56
N PHE A 463 -11.76 14.04 -24.34
CA PHE A 463 -10.70 14.78 -23.64
C PHE A 463 -9.52 13.87 -23.28
N ALA A 464 -9.78 12.69 -22.70
CA ALA A 464 -8.75 11.70 -22.41
C ALA A 464 -7.98 11.23 -23.65
N GLN A 465 -8.69 11.04 -24.78
CA GLN A 465 -8.06 10.76 -26.06
C GLN A 465 -7.13 11.90 -26.51
N TRP A 466 -7.55 13.14 -26.34
CA TRP A 466 -6.72 14.30 -26.67
C TRP A 466 -5.47 14.39 -25.78
N CYS A 467 -5.59 14.14 -24.46
CA CYS A 467 -4.41 14.12 -23.59
C CYS A 467 -3.34 13.12 -24.07
N GLU A 468 -3.75 11.94 -24.56
CA GLU A 468 -2.83 10.96 -25.13
C GLU A 468 -2.21 11.44 -26.46
N GLU A 469 -3.02 12.03 -27.34
CA GLU A 469 -2.56 12.43 -28.67
C GLU A 469 -1.71 13.71 -28.68
N ALA A 470 -2.00 14.67 -27.80
CA ALA A 470 -1.40 16.00 -27.79
C ALA A 470 -0.41 16.21 -26.65
N GLN A 471 -0.63 15.56 -25.50
CA GLN A 471 0.16 15.75 -24.27
C GLN A 471 1.00 14.52 -23.91
N ASP A 472 1.02 13.49 -24.76
CA ASP A 472 1.74 12.22 -24.56
C ASP A 472 1.40 11.52 -23.23
N HIS A 473 0.16 11.71 -22.75
CA HIS A 473 -0.30 11.15 -21.48
C HIS A 473 -1.24 9.97 -21.70
N ALA A 474 -0.80 8.77 -21.34
CA ALA A 474 -1.48 7.49 -21.61
C ALA A 474 -2.76 7.30 -20.78
N LEU A 475 -3.82 8.05 -21.11
CA LEU A 475 -5.07 8.09 -20.34
C LEU A 475 -6.24 7.43 -21.08
N ARG A 476 -6.19 7.34 -22.41
CA ARG A 476 -7.37 7.04 -23.25
C ARG A 476 -7.98 5.69 -22.95
N ALA A 477 -7.17 4.63 -22.95
CA ALA A 477 -7.67 3.26 -22.89
C ALA A 477 -8.42 2.98 -21.58
N ASP A 478 -7.84 3.41 -20.46
CA ASP A 478 -8.42 3.20 -19.14
C ASP A 478 -9.61 4.13 -18.89
N ALA A 479 -9.51 5.41 -19.27
CA ALA A 479 -10.63 6.35 -19.16
C ALA A 479 -11.83 5.90 -19.99
N GLN A 480 -11.62 5.46 -21.24
CA GLN A 480 -12.70 4.99 -22.09
C GLN A 480 -13.40 3.76 -21.49
N ARG A 481 -12.63 2.75 -21.05
CA ARG A 481 -13.19 1.54 -20.41
C ARG A 481 -14.00 1.89 -19.17
N ALA A 482 -13.45 2.73 -18.30
CA ALA A 482 -14.08 3.10 -17.03
C ALA A 482 -15.35 3.95 -17.25
N LEU A 483 -15.33 4.92 -18.17
CA LEU A 483 -16.48 5.76 -18.49
C LEU A 483 -17.58 4.98 -19.22
N GLU A 484 -17.23 4.03 -20.08
CA GLU A 484 -18.19 3.12 -20.71
C GLU A 484 -18.90 2.23 -19.68
N ALA A 485 -18.15 1.73 -18.68
CA ALA A 485 -18.70 0.97 -17.58
C ALA A 485 -19.60 1.82 -16.65
N LEU A 486 -19.22 3.07 -16.39
CA LEU A 486 -20.01 4.01 -15.55
C LEU A 486 -21.31 4.47 -16.22
N ARG A 487 -21.30 4.65 -17.55
CA ARG A 487 -22.38 5.33 -18.29
C ARG A 487 -23.80 4.82 -17.96
N PRO A 488 -24.10 3.51 -17.93
CA PRO A 488 -25.47 3.03 -17.66
C PRO A 488 -25.97 3.42 -16.26
N ASP A 489 -25.08 3.44 -15.26
CA ASP A 489 -25.42 3.86 -13.90
C ASP A 489 -25.57 5.38 -13.81
N LEU A 490 -24.69 6.15 -14.46
CA LEU A 490 -24.79 7.61 -14.48
C LEU A 490 -26.07 8.10 -15.17
N GLU A 491 -26.45 7.48 -16.30
CA GLU A 491 -27.72 7.78 -16.97
C GLU A 491 -28.93 7.53 -16.05
N ARG A 492 -28.95 6.36 -15.40
CA ARG A 492 -30.01 5.96 -14.47
C ARG A 492 -30.13 6.96 -13.31
N ILE A 493 -29.01 7.31 -12.70
CA ILE A 493 -28.98 8.24 -11.56
C ILE A 493 -29.37 9.66 -11.99
N ALA A 494 -28.90 10.15 -13.14
CA ALA A 494 -29.28 11.48 -13.63
C ALA A 494 -30.79 11.60 -13.89
N GLU A 495 -31.44 10.55 -14.40
CA GLU A 495 -32.90 10.50 -14.56
C GLU A 495 -33.64 10.45 -13.21
N LEU A 496 -33.10 9.69 -12.25
CA LEU A 496 -33.63 9.63 -10.90
C LEU A 496 -33.59 11.00 -10.22
N ASP A 497 -32.43 11.66 -10.21
CA ASP A 497 -32.24 12.99 -9.63
C ASP A 497 -33.10 14.06 -10.32
N ALA A 498 -33.29 13.97 -11.63
CA ALA A 498 -34.19 14.87 -12.37
C ALA A 498 -35.64 14.79 -11.88
N ARG A 499 -36.10 13.59 -11.48
CA ARG A 499 -37.46 13.37 -10.95
C ARG A 499 -37.58 13.72 -9.48
N LEU A 500 -36.53 13.53 -8.69
CA LEU A 500 -36.44 14.03 -7.31
C LEU A 500 -36.52 15.56 -7.26
N GLY A 501 -36.02 16.21 -8.32
CA GLY A 501 -35.98 17.66 -8.44
C GLY A 501 -34.82 18.27 -7.65
N ALA A 502 -34.59 19.56 -7.84
CA ALA A 502 -33.55 20.27 -7.11
C ALA A 502 -33.94 20.39 -5.63
N ALA A 503 -33.43 19.49 -4.79
CA ALA A 503 -33.46 19.66 -3.35
C ALA A 503 -32.77 20.99 -3.00
N SER A 504 -33.41 21.79 -2.13
CA SER A 504 -32.80 23.03 -1.65
C SER A 504 -31.50 22.69 -0.91
N ALA A 505 -30.40 23.34 -1.29
CA ALA A 505 -29.09 23.15 -0.66
C ALA A 505 -29.06 23.50 0.84
N GLU A 506 -30.16 24.05 1.38
CA GLU A 506 -30.29 24.47 2.77
C GLU A 506 -30.79 23.36 3.72
N GLU A 507 -31.28 22.22 3.20
CA GLU A 507 -31.71 21.12 4.07
C GLU A 507 -30.50 20.35 4.62
N PRO A 508 -30.42 20.08 5.94
CA PRO A 508 -29.36 19.26 6.50
C PRO A 508 -29.45 17.84 5.93
N ALA A 509 -28.48 17.49 5.09
CA ALA A 509 -28.42 16.20 4.42
C ALA A 509 -27.55 15.23 5.22
N VAL A 510 -28.01 14.00 5.37
CA VAL A 510 -27.23 12.86 5.84
C VAL A 510 -26.94 11.97 4.64
N SER A 511 -25.71 11.50 4.58
CA SER A 511 -25.28 10.58 3.52
C SER A 511 -25.27 9.13 3.98
N GLY A 512 -25.43 8.23 3.02
CA GLY A 512 -25.38 6.80 3.27
C GLY A 512 -25.34 5.98 1.98
N THR A 513 -25.31 4.67 2.14
CA THR A 513 -25.31 3.71 1.03
C THR A 513 -26.59 2.87 1.08
N VAL A 514 -27.16 2.56 -0.09
CA VAL A 514 -28.30 1.65 -0.21
C VAL A 514 -27.82 0.22 0.10
N ALA A 515 -28.27 -0.35 1.20
CA ALA A 515 -27.86 -1.69 1.63
C ALA A 515 -28.79 -2.77 1.10
N ALA A 516 -30.09 -2.49 1.08
CA ALA A 516 -31.12 -3.40 0.62
C ALA A 516 -32.31 -2.64 0.01
N LEU A 517 -33.00 -3.26 -0.94
CA LEU A 517 -34.20 -2.74 -1.59
C LEU A 517 -35.36 -3.71 -1.33
N GLU A 518 -36.29 -3.33 -0.43
CA GLU A 518 -37.45 -4.14 -0.05
C GLU A 518 -38.75 -3.39 -0.36
N PRO A 519 -39.35 -3.57 -1.56
CA PRO A 519 -40.54 -2.83 -1.95
C PRO A 519 -41.65 -2.93 -0.88
N PRO A 520 -42.27 -1.82 -0.44
CA PRO A 520 -42.23 -0.48 -1.04
C PRO A 520 -41.10 0.46 -0.55
N ASP A 521 -40.27 0.04 0.41
CA ASP A 521 -39.31 0.89 1.11
C ASP A 521 -37.85 0.49 0.76
N ALA A 522 -36.89 1.40 0.90
CA ALA A 522 -35.48 1.07 0.77
C ALA A 522 -34.80 1.18 2.13
N LEU A 523 -33.83 0.31 2.41
CA LEU A 523 -33.02 0.40 3.63
C LEU A 523 -31.73 1.15 3.29
N ALA A 524 -31.51 2.28 3.97
CA ALA A 524 -30.29 3.05 3.88
C ALA A 524 -29.42 2.80 5.11
N LEU A 525 -28.13 2.50 4.91
CA LEU A 525 -27.13 2.51 5.97
C LEU A 525 -26.56 3.93 6.06
N GLY A 526 -26.83 4.62 7.17
CA GLY A 526 -26.28 5.96 7.42
C GLY A 526 -24.82 5.92 7.88
N ALA A 527 -24.15 7.06 7.77
CA ALA A 527 -22.88 7.31 8.45
C ALA A 527 -22.99 6.95 9.95
N GLY A 528 -22.25 5.95 10.41
CA GLY A 528 -22.29 5.46 11.80
C GLY A 528 -23.04 4.15 12.04
N GLY A 529 -23.35 3.37 10.99
CA GLY A 529 -23.80 1.98 11.13
C GLY A 529 -25.27 1.78 11.55
N ALA A 530 -26.02 2.85 11.79
CA ALA A 530 -27.45 2.77 12.06
C ALA A 530 -28.24 2.55 10.76
N GLN A 531 -29.00 1.44 10.70
CA GLN A 531 -29.96 1.19 9.63
C GLN A 531 -31.18 2.10 9.79
N ARG A 532 -31.57 2.79 8.72
CA ARG A 532 -32.74 3.68 8.67
C ARG A 532 -33.59 3.32 7.46
N THR A 533 -34.92 3.48 7.59
CA THR A 533 -35.84 3.24 6.48
C THR A 533 -35.98 4.52 5.64
N LEU A 534 -35.65 4.41 4.36
CA LEU A 534 -35.83 5.45 3.36
C LEU A 534 -37.23 5.34 2.76
N ARG A 535 -38.04 6.37 2.96
CA ARG A 535 -39.36 6.43 2.32
C ARG A 535 -39.20 6.97 0.91
N LEU A 536 -39.49 6.10 -0.06
CA LEU A 536 -39.44 6.45 -1.47
C LEU A 536 -40.84 6.78 -1.99
N GLU A 537 -40.94 7.82 -2.83
CA GLU A 537 -42.16 8.04 -3.60
C GLU A 537 -42.39 6.88 -4.58
N ARG A 538 -43.66 6.56 -4.87
CA ARG A 538 -44.03 5.44 -5.73
C ARG A 538 -43.36 5.57 -7.11
N GLY A 539 -42.52 4.59 -7.46
CA GLY A 539 -41.84 4.49 -8.76
C GLY A 539 -40.33 4.74 -8.70
N LEU A 540 -39.82 5.41 -7.67
CA LEU A 540 -38.38 5.60 -7.45
C LEU A 540 -37.59 4.32 -7.10
N PRO A 541 -38.15 3.32 -6.36
CA PRO A 541 -37.39 2.13 -5.95
C PRO A 541 -36.83 1.30 -7.11
N ALA A 542 -37.45 1.35 -8.30
CA ALA A 542 -37.03 0.55 -9.45
C ALA A 542 -35.70 1.01 -10.06
N GLU A 543 -35.25 2.23 -9.73
CA GLU A 543 -34.05 2.82 -10.29
C GLU A 543 -32.88 2.89 -9.34
N LEU A 544 -33.08 2.71 -8.03
CA LEU A 544 -31.97 2.54 -7.09
C LEU A 544 -31.39 1.12 -7.17
N ARG A 545 -30.10 0.98 -6.87
CA ARG A 545 -29.40 -0.29 -6.74
C ARG A 545 -28.72 -0.37 -5.38
N VAL A 546 -28.56 -1.59 -4.87
CA VAL A 546 -27.68 -1.84 -3.72
C VAL A 546 -26.28 -1.36 -4.06
N GLY A 547 -25.65 -0.63 -3.14
CA GLY A 547 -24.36 0.01 -3.32
C GLY A 547 -24.42 1.46 -3.83
N ASP A 548 -25.56 1.93 -4.36
CA ASP A 548 -25.70 3.36 -4.70
C ASP A 548 -25.54 4.21 -3.43
N TRP A 549 -24.86 5.34 -3.56
CA TRP A 549 -24.77 6.31 -2.48
C TRP A 549 -25.92 7.31 -2.57
N ILE A 550 -26.39 7.77 -1.43
CA ILE A 550 -27.56 8.64 -1.36
C ILE A 550 -27.37 9.76 -0.35
N GLN A 551 -27.93 10.92 -0.66
CA GLN A 551 -28.12 12.01 0.28
C GLN A 551 -29.59 12.10 0.66
N CYS A 552 -29.87 12.19 1.95
CA CYS A 552 -31.21 12.17 2.49
C CYS A 552 -31.44 13.29 3.50
N ALA A 553 -32.66 13.81 3.58
CA ALA A 553 -33.10 14.67 4.68
C ALA A 553 -33.90 13.85 5.70
N ALA A 554 -33.66 14.10 6.98
CA ALA A 554 -34.49 13.52 8.04
C ALA A 554 -35.88 14.18 8.03
N VAL A 555 -36.93 13.36 7.89
CA VAL A 555 -38.34 13.79 7.98
C VAL A 555 -38.91 13.45 9.37
N GLY A 556 -38.41 12.39 9.99
CA GLY A 556 -38.76 11.95 11.34
C GLY A 556 -37.58 11.30 12.05
N ALA A 557 -37.82 10.70 13.21
CA ALA A 557 -36.78 10.04 14.00
C ALA A 557 -36.10 8.91 13.22
N ASP A 558 -36.87 8.11 12.47
CA ASP A 558 -36.41 6.92 11.74
C ASP A 558 -36.74 6.96 10.24
N GLU A 559 -37.23 8.10 9.74
CA GLU A 559 -37.74 8.24 8.38
C GLU A 559 -36.96 9.30 7.62
N TRP A 560 -36.35 8.89 6.51
CA TRP A 560 -35.57 9.76 5.64
C TRP A 560 -36.25 9.93 4.29
N ARG A 561 -36.08 11.12 3.70
CA ARG A 561 -36.46 11.44 2.33
C ARG A 561 -35.21 11.54 1.47
N LEU A 562 -35.21 10.81 0.36
CA LEU A 562 -34.13 10.88 -0.63
C LEU A 562 -34.08 12.28 -1.25
N LEU A 563 -32.91 12.92 -1.22
CA LEU A 563 -32.65 14.19 -1.86
C LEU A 563 -31.90 14.00 -3.19
N ARG A 564 -30.89 13.13 -3.20
CA ARG A 564 -30.09 12.79 -4.38
C ARG A 564 -29.54 11.38 -4.28
N ALA A 565 -29.27 10.79 -5.43
CA ALA A 565 -28.57 9.51 -5.54
C ALA A 565 -27.29 9.66 -6.36
N PHE A 566 -26.38 8.73 -6.17
CA PHE A 566 -25.08 8.69 -6.82
C PHE A 566 -24.75 7.23 -7.09
N PRO A 567 -24.12 6.93 -8.23
CA PRO A 567 -23.72 5.56 -8.52
C PRO A 567 -22.66 5.10 -7.51
N ALA A 568 -22.55 3.79 -7.26
CA ALA A 568 -21.66 3.22 -6.24
C ALA A 568 -20.20 3.69 -6.37
N GLN A 569 -19.75 3.94 -7.60
CA GLN A 569 -18.42 4.43 -7.93
C GLN A 569 -18.10 5.81 -7.32
N ALA A 570 -19.11 6.60 -6.94
CA ALA A 570 -18.93 7.89 -6.27
C ALA A 570 -18.38 7.76 -4.85
N ALA A 571 -18.58 6.60 -4.20
CA ALA A 571 -18.13 6.37 -2.82
C ALA A 571 -16.61 6.51 -2.68
N ALA A 572 -15.85 6.04 -3.68
CA ALA A 572 -14.38 6.12 -3.69
C ALA A 572 -13.85 7.56 -3.69
N THR A 573 -14.62 8.52 -4.23
CA THR A 573 -14.23 9.94 -4.25
C THR A 573 -14.60 10.74 -3.02
N TRP A 574 -15.42 10.19 -2.14
CA TRP A 574 -15.99 10.97 -1.02
C TRP A 574 -15.38 10.66 0.32
N THR A 575 -14.77 9.49 0.43
CA THR A 575 -13.90 9.16 1.58
C THR A 575 -12.67 10.08 1.65
N SER A 576 -12.22 10.67 0.53
CA SER A 576 -11.11 11.62 0.49
C SER A 576 -11.50 13.05 0.92
N GLU A 577 -12.60 13.61 0.41
CA GLU A 577 -13.05 14.98 0.73
C GLU A 577 -13.49 15.14 2.20
N ALA A 578 -13.98 14.08 2.86
CA ALA A 578 -14.35 14.15 4.28
C ALA A 578 -13.14 14.10 5.23
N ALA A 579 -11.95 13.80 4.70
CA ALA A 579 -10.70 13.70 5.45
C ALA A 579 -9.82 14.97 5.36
N SER A 580 -10.17 15.91 4.47
CA SER A 580 -9.57 17.26 4.33
C SER A 580 -10.45 18.31 4.99
#